data_AF-A0A832S9X9-F1
#
_entry.id   AF-A0A832S9X9-F1
#
_cell.length_a   1.000
_cell.length_b   1.000
_cell.length_c   1.000
_cell.angle_alpha   90.00
_cell.angle_beta   90.00
_cell.angle_gamma   90.00
#
_symmetry.space_group_name_H-M   'P 1'
#
loop_
_entity.id
_entity.type
_entity.pdbx_description
1 polymer ?
#
loop_
_entity_poly.entity_id
_entity_poly.type
_entity_poly.pdbx_seq_one_letter_code
_entity_poly.pdbx_strand_id
1 'polypeptide(L)'
;MYGIALDLGTSGFRAQLIDLETKKVVRTAMTMRHPLPGGNVIDHLDFALEVGEDIANSIILDAVSKIIATFGVDPTCIRKLVVCGNPIQLSLFQNSEIRDLAFAGKNMQRRLGVENVDRSAKVFPASDLFRGVLNLPNCEITVPPAIAHEIGADALAMMIETDFLNRKEVSIVTDYGTNAEMAIKTGDRIITGSAAAGPAIEGQGISCGMIASPGAISDVNLEKKRIEKDIEKDCWRLTVLDEKMEGRPGALIDPVTGETVERGEIEAVGITGTGVIAVIALAMETGLMEQPPKLPDGRLILGNGIEITDADIAEAGKAIGAIRAAQLTLLLEAGVPFEELENVYMSGASGTYVDCRKARKIGSCPDFSKKAVQFGNTSIALARELLLDESRLGEVIALARTIKADHLMMATSETFKNIYTCELSYWTEGMSLKLYKKFFKMYKYPPLPGPVENAVMEKRASKDIEETGNVPVEIVEDVGITIEVPVEGCIQCSRCNEECPENALVTIEKNGSFFASCRTQDCLGTSCRRCVRACPIKAIDFKNIAIQNTSGLQKGSITGGVY
;
A
#
# COMPACT_ATOMS: atom_id res chain seq x y z
N MET A 1 7.23 31.42 5.81
CA MET A 1 6.19 31.10 4.80
C MET A 1 6.32 29.63 4.49
N TYR A 2 5.22 28.90 4.31
CA TYR A 2 5.28 27.45 4.28
C TYR A 2 4.70 26.86 3.01
N GLY A 3 5.22 25.69 2.65
CA GLY A 3 4.63 24.80 1.66
C GLY A 3 4.39 23.42 2.27
N ILE A 4 3.49 22.65 1.67
CA ILE A 4 3.20 21.28 2.07
C ILE A 4 3.44 20.33 0.90
N ALA A 5 4.28 19.32 1.13
CA ALA A 5 4.38 18.16 0.26
C ALA A 5 3.47 17.06 0.82
N LEU A 6 2.55 16.54 0.02
CA LEU A 6 1.52 15.58 0.43
C LEU A 6 1.52 14.37 -0.50
N ASP A 7 1.62 13.18 0.09
CA ASP A 7 1.44 11.89 -0.56
C ASP A 7 0.11 11.27 -0.14
N LEU A 8 -0.81 11.11 -1.09
CA LEU A 8 -2.10 10.45 -0.92
C LEU A 8 -1.99 8.97 -1.24
N GLY A 9 -1.38 8.22 -0.31
CA GLY A 9 -1.22 6.77 -0.41
C GLY A 9 -2.52 6.00 -0.17
N THR A 10 -2.61 4.79 -0.71
CA THR A 10 -3.78 3.90 -0.55
C THR A 10 -4.00 3.46 0.88
N SER A 11 -2.95 3.33 1.69
CA SER A 11 -3.05 2.85 3.08
C SER A 11 -3.03 3.99 4.10
N GLY A 12 -2.89 5.24 3.64
CA GLY A 12 -2.79 6.41 4.49
C GLY A 12 -1.99 7.54 3.84
N PHE A 13 -2.08 8.73 4.41
CA PHE A 13 -1.47 9.93 3.87
C PHE A 13 -0.18 10.26 4.62
N ARG A 14 0.80 10.82 3.92
CA ARG A 14 2.03 11.37 4.52
C ARG A 14 2.21 12.81 4.06
N ALA A 15 2.56 13.69 4.98
CA ALA A 15 2.73 15.11 4.69
C ALA A 15 3.95 15.72 5.39
N GLN A 16 4.62 16.63 4.70
CA GLN A 16 5.71 17.43 5.24
C GLN A 16 5.39 18.92 5.13
N LEU A 17 5.49 19.63 6.25
CA LEU A 17 5.52 21.08 6.27
C LEU A 17 6.96 21.55 6.01
N ILE A 18 7.15 22.36 4.98
CA ILE A 18 8.45 22.86 4.56
C ILE A 18 8.47 24.38 4.67
N ASP A 19 9.52 24.92 5.27
CA ASP A 19 9.76 26.36 5.26
C ASP A 19 10.37 26.75 3.90
N LEU A 20 9.68 27.62 3.16
CA LEU A 20 10.05 27.95 1.78
C LEU A 20 11.30 28.83 1.68
N GLU A 21 11.70 29.50 2.76
CA GLU A 21 12.89 30.36 2.78
C GLU A 21 14.14 29.52 3.07
N THR A 22 14.07 28.68 4.10
CA THR A 22 15.18 27.82 4.51
C THR A 22 15.26 26.51 3.73
N LYS A 23 14.18 26.13 3.03
CA LYS A 23 13.99 24.87 2.30
C LYS A 23 14.06 23.62 3.17
N LYS A 24 13.88 23.76 4.49
CA LYS A 24 13.97 22.65 5.45
C LYS A 24 12.59 22.12 5.82
N VAL A 25 12.52 20.81 6.03
CA VAL A 25 11.35 20.18 6.66
C VAL A 25 11.23 20.64 8.11
N VAL A 26 10.08 21.22 8.44
CA VAL A 26 9.75 21.75 9.77
C VAL A 26 9.06 20.68 10.60
N ARG A 27 8.06 19.99 10.02
CA ARG A 27 7.26 18.94 10.65
C ARG A 27 6.85 17.90 9.63
N THR A 28 6.62 16.69 10.11
CA THR A 28 6.08 15.57 9.34
C THR A 28 4.86 15.01 10.06
N ALA A 29 3.81 14.72 9.32
CA ALA A 29 2.59 14.12 9.83
C ALA A 29 2.16 12.95 8.93
N MET A 30 1.55 11.93 9.52
CA MET A 30 1.00 10.80 8.78
C MET A 30 -0.30 10.27 9.39
N THR A 31 -1.05 9.54 8.59
CA THR A 31 -2.24 8.79 9.04
C THR A 31 -1.91 7.32 9.13
N MET A 32 -2.54 6.61 10.07
CA MET A 32 -2.34 5.16 10.24
C MET A 32 -3.21 4.33 9.29
N ARG A 33 -4.26 4.94 8.75
CA ARG A 33 -5.22 4.32 7.83
C ARG A 33 -5.65 5.33 6.78
N HIS A 34 -6.30 4.81 5.73
CA HIS A 34 -6.97 5.63 4.74
C HIS A 34 -8.33 6.13 5.27
N PRO A 35 -8.78 7.35 4.96
CA PRO A 35 -10.04 7.86 5.52
C PRO A 35 -11.29 7.24 4.87
N LEU A 36 -11.18 6.72 3.64
CA LEU A 36 -12.25 5.98 2.95
C LEU A 36 -12.18 4.47 3.26
N PRO A 37 -13.33 3.75 3.23
CA PRO A 37 -13.38 2.30 3.43
C PRO A 37 -12.67 1.52 2.33
N GLY A 38 -11.79 0.59 2.70
CA GLY A 38 -11.09 -0.26 1.75
C GLY A 38 -9.68 -0.61 2.16
N GLY A 39 -9.20 -1.75 1.67
CA GLY A 39 -7.78 -2.11 1.76
C GLY A 39 -7.01 -1.81 0.46
N ASN A 40 -7.69 -1.32 -0.58
CA ASN A 40 -7.10 -1.03 -1.89
C ASN A 40 -7.86 0.10 -2.61
N VAL A 41 -7.30 0.58 -3.72
CA VAL A 41 -7.87 1.70 -4.49
C VAL A 41 -9.23 1.39 -5.13
N ILE A 42 -9.52 0.13 -5.45
CA ILE A 42 -10.79 -0.27 -6.05
C ILE A 42 -11.91 -0.19 -5.02
N ASP A 43 -11.66 -0.57 -3.77
CA ASP A 43 -12.64 -0.41 -2.69
C ASP A 43 -12.99 1.08 -2.46
N HIS A 44 -12.00 1.98 -2.52
CA HIS A 44 -12.23 3.43 -2.41
C HIS A 44 -13.04 3.97 -3.59
N LEU A 45 -12.73 3.50 -4.80
CA LEU A 45 -13.42 3.86 -6.02
C LEU A 45 -14.88 3.39 -6.00
N ASP A 46 -15.11 2.13 -5.61
CA ASP A 46 -16.44 1.55 -5.42
C ASP A 46 -17.23 2.33 -4.38
N PHE A 47 -16.61 2.66 -3.24
CA PHE A 47 -17.25 3.48 -2.21
C PHE A 47 -17.69 4.82 -2.79
N ALA A 48 -16.80 5.53 -3.48
CA ALA A 48 -17.11 6.82 -4.10
C ALA A 48 -18.21 6.72 -5.17
N LEU A 49 -18.26 5.63 -5.95
CA LEU A 49 -19.34 5.38 -6.90
C LEU A 49 -20.69 5.09 -6.22
N GLU A 50 -20.68 4.40 -5.08
CA GLU A 50 -21.89 4.08 -4.33
C GLU A 50 -22.43 5.29 -3.56
N VAL A 51 -21.57 6.10 -2.94
CA VAL A 51 -22.00 7.23 -2.09
C VAL A 51 -22.02 8.58 -2.81
N GLY A 52 -21.25 8.73 -3.88
CA GLY A 52 -21.04 9.98 -4.60
C GLY A 52 -19.63 10.55 -4.41
N GLU A 53 -19.05 11.05 -5.50
CA GLU A 53 -17.70 11.64 -5.56
C GLU A 53 -17.52 12.78 -4.55
N ASP A 54 -18.51 13.69 -4.44
CA ASP A 54 -18.49 14.83 -3.53
C ASP A 54 -18.29 14.43 -2.06
N ILE A 55 -18.86 13.29 -1.66
CA ILE A 55 -18.79 12.77 -0.30
C ILE A 55 -17.41 12.17 -0.04
N ALA A 56 -16.93 11.34 -0.96
CA ALA A 56 -15.59 10.77 -0.87
C ALA A 56 -14.53 11.89 -0.84
N ASN A 57 -14.70 12.91 -1.68
CA ASN A 57 -13.86 14.11 -1.68
C ASN A 57 -13.89 14.83 -0.34
N SER A 58 -15.08 15.09 0.21
CA SER A 58 -15.22 15.78 1.51
C SER A 58 -14.50 15.05 2.64
N ILE A 59 -14.57 13.71 2.67
CA ILE A 59 -13.86 12.89 3.66
C ILE A 59 -12.35 13.00 3.50
N ILE A 60 -11.84 12.97 2.26
CA ILE A 60 -10.41 13.18 1.98
C ILE A 60 -9.96 14.58 2.41
N LEU A 61 -10.72 15.63 2.08
CA LEU A 61 -10.37 17.01 2.44
C LEU A 61 -10.41 17.24 3.95
N ASP A 62 -11.35 16.61 4.67
CA ASP A 62 -11.38 16.62 6.14
C ASP A 62 -10.11 15.99 6.72
N ALA A 63 -9.72 14.80 6.24
CA ALA A 63 -8.47 14.14 6.66
C ALA A 63 -7.24 15.02 6.38
N VAL A 64 -7.15 15.62 5.20
CA VAL A 64 -6.06 16.55 4.87
C VAL A 64 -6.08 17.79 5.78
N SER A 65 -7.26 18.32 6.11
CA SER A 65 -7.38 19.46 7.03
C SER A 65 -6.90 19.13 8.45
N LYS A 66 -7.19 17.93 8.94
CA LYS A 66 -6.71 17.41 10.23
C LYS A 66 -5.19 17.28 10.24
N ILE A 67 -4.60 16.77 9.16
CA ILE A 67 -3.14 16.73 8.98
C ILE A 67 -2.56 18.14 9.04
N ILE A 68 -3.10 19.09 8.28
CA ILE A 68 -2.62 20.49 8.26
C ILE A 68 -2.69 21.12 9.66
N ALA A 69 -3.74 20.83 10.43
CA ALA A 69 -3.90 21.33 11.78
C ALA A 69 -2.77 20.87 12.73
N THR A 70 -2.24 19.64 12.56
CA THR A 70 -1.13 19.13 13.39
C THR A 70 0.17 19.91 13.22
N PHE A 71 0.33 20.63 12.10
CA PHE A 71 1.53 21.42 11.86
C PHE A 71 1.63 22.66 12.75
N GLY A 72 0.52 23.10 13.36
CA GLY A 72 0.52 24.21 14.32
C GLY A 72 0.94 25.55 13.70
N VAL A 73 0.76 25.72 12.39
CA VAL A 73 1.00 26.98 11.67
C VAL A 73 -0.32 27.61 11.25
N ASP A 74 -0.36 28.93 11.16
CA ASP A 74 -1.51 29.64 10.60
C ASP A 74 -1.71 29.21 9.14
N PRO A 75 -2.89 28.65 8.76
CA PRO A 75 -3.16 28.22 7.38
C PRO A 75 -2.98 29.34 6.35
N THR A 76 -3.15 30.60 6.74
CA THR A 76 -2.94 31.76 5.87
C THR A 76 -1.46 32.00 5.52
N CYS A 77 -0.52 31.33 6.20
CA CYS A 77 0.92 31.32 5.90
C CYS A 77 1.34 30.23 4.91
N ILE A 78 0.44 29.31 4.56
CA ILE A 78 0.67 28.27 3.56
C ILE A 78 0.53 28.89 2.17
N ARG A 79 1.51 28.66 1.31
CA ARG A 79 1.58 29.22 -0.05
C ARG A 79 1.49 28.18 -1.14
N LYS A 80 1.93 26.96 -0.86
CA LYS A 80 1.95 25.87 -1.84
C LYS A 80 1.53 24.56 -1.19
N LEU A 81 0.77 23.75 -1.91
CA LEU A 81 0.45 22.38 -1.58
C LEU A 81 0.71 21.52 -2.83
N VAL A 82 1.73 20.67 -2.80
CA VAL A 82 1.99 19.71 -3.88
C VAL A 82 1.49 18.35 -3.47
N VAL A 83 0.62 17.75 -4.29
CA VAL A 83 -0.08 16.50 -3.96
C VAL A 83 0.28 15.41 -4.97
N CYS A 84 0.93 14.35 -4.50
CA CYS A 84 1.23 13.14 -5.27
C CYS A 84 0.35 11.97 -4.81
N GLY A 85 0.23 10.95 -5.66
CA GLY A 85 -0.56 9.75 -5.42
C GLY A 85 -0.97 9.08 -6.73
N ASN A 86 -1.66 7.94 -6.62
CA ASN A 86 -2.17 7.23 -7.79
C ASN A 86 -3.37 7.97 -8.43
N PRO A 87 -3.76 7.63 -9.68
CA PRO A 87 -4.79 8.37 -10.40
C PRO A 87 -6.16 8.38 -9.71
N ILE A 88 -6.52 7.30 -8.98
CA ILE A 88 -7.79 7.22 -8.23
C ILE A 88 -7.76 8.22 -7.07
N GLN A 89 -6.71 8.18 -6.24
CA GLN A 89 -6.58 9.07 -5.07
C GLN A 89 -6.55 10.55 -5.48
N LEU A 90 -5.80 10.89 -6.53
CA LEU A 90 -5.76 12.25 -7.06
C LEU A 90 -7.09 12.68 -7.68
N SER A 91 -7.86 11.78 -8.30
CA SER A 91 -9.19 12.12 -8.85
C SER A 91 -10.19 12.37 -7.73
N LEU A 92 -10.20 11.52 -6.69
CA LEU A 92 -11.04 11.68 -5.51
C LEU A 92 -10.69 12.96 -4.75
N PHE A 93 -9.40 13.27 -4.60
CA PHE A 93 -8.96 14.53 -3.99
C PHE A 93 -9.38 15.77 -4.79
N GLN A 94 -9.36 15.71 -6.13
CA GLN A 94 -9.77 16.83 -6.98
C GLN A 94 -11.27 16.90 -7.24
N ASN A 95 -12.07 15.98 -6.68
CA ASN A 95 -13.49 15.82 -6.98
C ASN A 95 -13.76 15.73 -8.49
N SER A 96 -12.94 14.95 -9.19
CA SER A 96 -13.03 14.74 -10.64
C SER A 96 -13.74 13.44 -10.95
N GLU A 97 -14.44 13.38 -12.09
CA GLU A 97 -15.12 12.18 -12.61
C GLU A 97 -14.22 10.94 -12.53
N ILE A 98 -14.74 9.85 -11.95
CA ILE A 98 -13.98 8.63 -11.66
C ILE A 98 -14.46 7.39 -12.44
N ARG A 99 -15.60 7.45 -13.14
CA ARG A 99 -16.18 6.26 -13.80
C ARG A 99 -15.28 5.71 -14.90
N ASP A 100 -14.42 6.53 -15.51
CA ASP A 100 -13.47 6.06 -16.52
C ASP A 100 -12.36 5.17 -15.93
N LEU A 101 -12.00 5.37 -14.66
CA LEU A 101 -11.07 4.51 -13.92
C LEU A 101 -11.72 3.19 -13.49
N ALA A 102 -13.02 3.21 -13.18
CA ALA A 102 -13.75 2.02 -12.71
C ALA A 102 -14.08 1.03 -13.82
N PHE A 103 -14.49 1.53 -14.99
CA PHE A 103 -14.92 0.68 -16.10
C PHE A 103 -13.78 0.51 -17.10
N ALA A 104 -12.95 -0.53 -16.89
CA ALA A 104 -11.90 -0.94 -17.81
C ALA A 104 -12.51 -1.50 -19.12
N GLY A 105 -12.80 -0.62 -20.08
CA GLY A 105 -13.25 -1.02 -21.41
C GLY A 105 -13.96 0.08 -22.19
N LYS A 106 -13.38 0.46 -23.34
CA LYS A 106 -13.92 1.50 -24.25
C LYS A 106 -15.37 1.28 -24.69
N ASN A 107 -15.87 0.04 -24.62
CA ASN A 107 -17.26 -0.29 -24.95
C ASN A 107 -18.21 0.01 -23.79
N MET A 108 -17.80 -0.29 -22.55
CA MET A 108 -18.60 0.01 -21.37
C MET A 108 -18.63 1.51 -21.09
N GLN A 109 -17.48 2.19 -21.20
CA GLN A 109 -17.39 3.65 -21.09
C GLN A 109 -18.29 4.35 -22.10
N ARG A 110 -18.25 3.97 -23.39
CA ARG A 110 -19.15 4.51 -24.41
C ARG A 110 -20.63 4.26 -24.11
N ARG A 111 -20.98 3.07 -23.60
CA ARG A 111 -22.36 2.74 -23.23
C ARG A 111 -22.86 3.58 -22.07
N LEU A 112 -21.98 3.91 -21.13
CA LEU A 112 -22.28 4.71 -19.94
C LEU A 112 -22.11 6.22 -20.18
N GLY A 113 -21.76 6.64 -21.41
CA GLY A 113 -21.52 8.05 -21.74
C GLY A 113 -20.32 8.65 -21.02
N VAL A 114 -19.36 7.81 -20.59
CA VAL A 114 -18.16 8.23 -19.87
C VAL A 114 -17.14 8.76 -20.88
N GLU A 115 -16.83 10.05 -20.78
CA GLU A 115 -15.76 10.69 -21.54
C GLU A 115 -14.40 10.47 -20.88
N ASN A 116 -13.33 10.67 -21.65
CA ASN A 116 -11.98 10.51 -21.16
C ASN A 116 -11.62 11.72 -20.29
N VAL A 117 -11.29 11.50 -19.00
CA VAL A 117 -11.03 12.58 -18.06
C VAL A 117 -9.59 13.04 -18.19
N ASP A 118 -9.37 14.36 -18.35
CA ASP A 118 -8.02 14.92 -18.41
C ASP A 118 -7.36 14.92 -17.03
N ARG A 119 -6.34 14.06 -16.90
CA ARG A 119 -5.44 13.93 -15.75
C ARG A 119 -4.03 14.42 -16.05
N SER A 120 -3.92 15.42 -16.93
CA SER A 120 -2.71 16.22 -17.10
C SER A 120 -2.36 16.97 -15.81
N ALA A 121 -1.13 17.48 -15.73
CA ALA A 121 -0.68 18.25 -14.58
C ALA A 121 -1.55 19.50 -14.41
N LYS A 122 -1.95 19.81 -13.18
CA LYS A 122 -2.80 20.96 -12.85
C LYS A 122 -2.18 21.81 -11.76
N VAL A 123 -2.37 23.11 -11.90
CA VAL A 123 -1.98 24.12 -10.92
C VAL A 123 -3.18 25.05 -10.74
N PHE A 124 -3.71 25.16 -9.53
CA PHE A 124 -4.96 25.89 -9.27
C PHE A 124 -5.02 26.38 -7.81
N PRO A 125 -5.80 27.44 -7.49
CA PRO A 125 -5.85 27.97 -6.14
C PRO A 125 -6.58 27.02 -5.18
N ALA A 126 -6.07 26.88 -3.96
CA ALA A 126 -6.65 25.99 -2.95
C ALA A 126 -8.09 26.34 -2.57
N SER A 127 -8.51 27.60 -2.79
CA SER A 127 -9.88 28.07 -2.57
C SER A 127 -10.92 27.41 -3.46
N ASP A 128 -10.50 26.82 -4.58
CA ASP A 128 -11.42 26.11 -5.50
C ASP A 128 -11.82 24.74 -4.93
N LEU A 129 -10.97 24.15 -4.08
CA LEU A 129 -11.16 22.82 -3.53
C LEU A 129 -11.53 22.82 -2.04
N PHE A 130 -10.85 23.61 -1.21
CA PHE A 130 -11.04 23.62 0.25
C PHE A 130 -12.18 24.55 0.73
N ARG A 131 -13.07 24.99 -0.17
CA ARG A 131 -14.14 25.94 0.17
C ARG A 131 -15.06 25.36 1.25
N GLY A 132 -15.16 26.05 2.39
CA GLY A 132 -15.97 25.61 3.52
C GLY A 132 -15.35 24.52 4.38
N VAL A 133 -14.14 24.06 4.04
CA VAL A 133 -13.36 23.07 4.81
C VAL A 133 -12.20 23.76 5.53
N LEU A 134 -11.33 24.44 4.79
CA LEU A 134 -10.15 25.10 5.34
C LEU A 134 -9.82 26.39 4.57
N ASN A 135 -9.60 27.49 5.28
CA ASN A 135 -9.28 28.76 4.65
C ASN A 135 -7.79 28.85 4.28
N LEU A 136 -7.48 28.61 2.99
CA LEU A 136 -6.13 28.67 2.41
C LEU A 136 -6.05 29.75 1.31
N PRO A 137 -6.24 31.04 1.64
CA PRO A 137 -6.51 32.09 0.65
C PRO A 137 -5.34 32.42 -0.27
N ASN A 138 -4.11 32.07 0.13
CA ASN A 138 -2.89 32.39 -0.61
C ASN A 138 -2.16 31.12 -1.08
N CYS A 139 -2.83 29.97 -1.06
CA CYS A 139 -2.21 28.69 -1.37
C CYS A 139 -2.56 28.25 -2.79
N GLU A 140 -1.54 27.82 -3.54
CA GLU A 140 -1.70 27.15 -4.82
C GLU A 140 -1.48 25.64 -4.67
N ILE A 141 -2.35 24.85 -5.30
CA ILE A 141 -2.27 23.39 -5.34
C ILE A 141 -1.63 22.97 -6.66
N THR A 142 -0.60 22.14 -6.59
CA THR A 142 -0.01 21.47 -7.75
C THR A 142 -0.28 19.97 -7.68
N VAL A 143 -0.86 19.42 -8.75
CA VAL A 143 -1.06 17.99 -8.93
C VAL A 143 -0.27 17.54 -10.17
N PRO A 144 0.70 16.63 -10.05
CA PRO A 144 1.45 16.11 -11.20
C PRO A 144 0.56 15.25 -12.12
N PRO A 145 1.02 14.95 -13.35
CA PRO A 145 0.21 14.23 -14.33
C PRO A 145 0.11 12.73 -14.02
N ALA A 146 -0.95 12.10 -14.52
CA ALA A 146 -1.04 10.64 -14.64
C ALA A 146 -0.78 10.20 -16.11
N ILE A 147 -0.12 9.06 -16.29
CA ILE A 147 0.17 8.51 -17.63
C ILE A 147 -1.05 7.73 -18.17
N ALA A 148 -1.63 6.90 -17.32
CA ALA A 148 -2.73 5.99 -17.61
C ALA A 148 -3.65 5.85 -16.38
N HIS A 149 -4.64 4.94 -16.44
CA HIS A 149 -5.53 4.70 -15.30
C HIS A 149 -4.80 4.11 -14.08
N GLU A 150 -3.70 3.38 -14.31
CA GLU A 150 -2.95 2.64 -13.26
C GLU A 150 -1.60 3.30 -12.89
N ILE A 151 -1.12 4.28 -13.66
CA ILE A 151 0.21 4.88 -13.49
C ILE A 151 0.06 6.38 -13.20
N GLY A 152 0.20 6.73 -11.92
CA GLY A 152 0.04 8.08 -11.39
C GLY A 152 1.34 8.82 -11.11
N ALA A 153 1.23 9.86 -10.29
CA ALA A 153 2.35 10.70 -9.89
C ALA A 153 3.33 9.93 -8.99
N ASP A 154 2.84 8.98 -8.20
CA ASP A 154 3.61 8.04 -7.38
C ASP A 154 4.55 7.15 -8.23
N ALA A 155 4.03 6.55 -9.29
CA ALA A 155 4.82 5.76 -10.22
C ALA A 155 5.84 6.62 -10.99
N LEU A 156 5.49 7.86 -11.35
CA LEU A 156 6.45 8.81 -11.91
C LEU A 156 7.55 9.15 -10.90
N ALA A 157 7.18 9.33 -9.63
CA ALA A 157 8.12 9.65 -8.56
C ALA A 157 9.16 8.55 -8.37
N MET A 158 8.77 7.27 -8.33
CA MET A 158 9.77 6.19 -8.22
C MET A 158 10.76 6.15 -9.39
N MET A 159 10.35 6.57 -10.60
CA MET A 159 11.27 6.63 -11.73
C MET A 159 12.22 7.83 -11.64
N ILE A 160 11.74 8.99 -11.19
CA ILE A 160 12.49 10.25 -11.14
C ILE A 160 13.44 10.30 -9.93
N GLU A 161 12.95 9.93 -8.75
CA GLU A 161 13.68 10.06 -7.48
C GLU A 161 14.75 8.97 -7.29
N THR A 162 14.75 7.95 -8.14
CA THR A 162 15.74 6.88 -8.11
C THR A 162 16.75 7.04 -9.24
N ASP A 163 17.80 6.21 -9.21
CA ASP A 163 18.77 6.19 -10.30
C ASP A 163 18.21 5.58 -11.60
N PHE A 164 16.98 5.05 -11.59
CA PHE A 164 16.39 4.24 -12.65
C PHE A 164 16.54 4.87 -14.04
N LEU A 165 16.15 6.14 -14.20
CA LEU A 165 16.21 6.82 -15.50
C LEU A 165 17.64 7.04 -16.00
N ASN A 166 18.61 7.11 -15.08
CA ASN A 166 20.00 7.41 -15.37
C ASN A 166 20.84 6.15 -15.70
N ARG A 167 20.27 4.94 -15.57
CA ARG A 167 20.98 3.68 -15.84
C ARG A 167 20.96 3.32 -17.32
N LYS A 168 22.07 2.77 -17.80
CA LYS A 168 22.17 2.20 -19.15
C LYS A 168 21.81 0.72 -19.14
N GLU A 169 22.10 0.06 -18.03
CA GLU A 169 21.84 -1.35 -17.79
C GLU A 169 20.36 -1.62 -17.54
N VAL A 170 19.93 -2.86 -17.78
CA VAL A 170 18.54 -3.29 -17.54
C VAL A 170 18.22 -3.10 -16.07
N SER A 171 17.18 -2.31 -15.82
CA SER A 171 16.81 -1.92 -14.46
C SER A 171 15.31 -2.07 -14.27
N ILE A 172 14.89 -2.52 -13.09
CA ILE A 172 13.50 -2.50 -12.64
C ILE A 172 13.39 -1.57 -11.45
N VAL A 173 12.34 -0.76 -11.40
CA VAL A 173 11.90 -0.05 -10.19
C VAL A 173 10.53 -0.56 -9.79
N THR A 174 10.31 -0.75 -8.49
CA THR A 174 9.05 -1.23 -7.93
C THR A 174 8.76 -0.47 -6.64
N ASP A 175 7.58 0.14 -6.57
CA ASP A 175 6.97 0.59 -5.33
C ASP A 175 6.30 -0.61 -4.66
N TYR A 176 6.74 -0.95 -3.45
CA TYR A 176 6.20 -2.08 -2.69
C TYR A 176 5.03 -1.61 -1.83
N GLY A 177 3.92 -1.27 -2.50
CA GLY A 177 2.62 -1.04 -1.88
C GLY A 177 1.56 -2.03 -2.35
N THR A 178 0.32 -1.80 -1.93
CA THR A 178 -0.86 -2.61 -2.25
C THR A 178 -1.07 -2.87 -3.76
N ASN A 179 -0.71 -1.91 -4.62
CA ASN A 179 -0.87 -1.98 -6.07
C ASN A 179 0.43 -2.33 -6.83
N ALA A 180 1.54 -2.46 -6.12
CA ALA A 180 2.86 -2.76 -6.65
C ALA A 180 3.17 -2.12 -8.02
N GLU A 181 3.18 -0.78 -8.09
CA GLU A 181 3.56 -0.05 -9.29
C GLU A 181 5.02 -0.35 -9.65
N MET A 182 5.31 -0.59 -10.93
CA MET A 182 6.66 -0.94 -11.37
C MET A 182 6.96 -0.51 -12.80
N ALA A 183 8.24 -0.38 -13.10
CA ALA A 183 8.72 -0.08 -14.44
C ALA A 183 10.03 -0.84 -14.73
N ILE A 184 10.21 -1.27 -15.98
CA ILE A 184 11.47 -1.79 -16.50
C ILE A 184 12.04 -0.83 -17.54
N LYS A 185 13.35 -0.60 -17.50
CA LYS A 185 14.09 0.19 -18.49
C LYS A 185 15.11 -0.65 -19.21
N THR A 186 15.11 -0.56 -20.55
CA THR A 186 16.05 -1.26 -21.44
C THR A 186 16.53 -0.28 -22.51
N GLY A 187 17.76 0.22 -22.35
CA GLY A 187 18.22 1.38 -23.14
C GLY A 187 17.31 2.58 -22.87
N ASP A 188 16.67 3.13 -23.92
CA ASP A 188 15.74 4.27 -23.80
C ASP A 188 14.28 3.86 -23.66
N ARG A 189 13.96 2.57 -23.79
CA ARG A 189 12.59 2.06 -23.67
C ARG A 189 12.23 1.85 -22.20
N ILE A 190 11.05 2.28 -21.80
CA ILE A 190 10.50 2.09 -20.44
C ILE A 190 9.13 1.45 -20.58
N ILE A 191 8.93 0.29 -19.94
CA ILE A 191 7.63 -0.38 -19.87
C ILE A 191 7.14 -0.31 -18.43
N THR A 192 5.92 0.17 -18.23
CA THR A 192 5.29 0.27 -16.89
C THR A 192 4.21 -0.78 -16.69
N GLY A 193 3.96 -1.15 -15.44
CA GLY A 193 2.86 -2.01 -15.05
C GLY A 193 2.49 -1.82 -13.58
N SER A 194 1.31 -2.29 -13.20
CA SER A 194 0.85 -2.33 -11.82
C SER A 194 0.25 -3.71 -11.57
N ALA A 195 0.46 -4.26 -10.38
CA ALA A 195 -0.06 -5.57 -10.01
C ALA A 195 -0.77 -5.46 -8.66
N ALA A 196 -2.06 -5.80 -8.63
CA ALA A 196 -2.83 -5.84 -7.39
C ALA A 196 -2.29 -6.92 -6.43
N ALA A 197 -1.25 -6.56 -5.68
CA ALA A 197 -0.60 -7.42 -4.70
C ALA A 197 -1.49 -7.58 -3.45
N GLY A 198 -2.30 -6.57 -3.16
CA GLY A 198 -3.12 -6.52 -1.96
C GLY A 198 -2.30 -6.08 -0.73
N PRO A 199 -2.98 -5.81 0.40
CA PRO A 199 -2.36 -5.11 1.52
C PRO A 199 -1.60 -6.03 2.49
N ALA A 200 -1.47 -7.34 2.17
CA ALA A 200 -0.82 -8.33 3.03
C ALA A 200 0.65 -8.01 3.33
N ILE A 201 1.39 -7.47 2.34
CA ILE A 201 2.78 -7.01 2.52
C ILE A 201 2.90 -5.71 3.32
N GLU A 202 1.77 -5.10 3.69
CA GLU A 202 1.69 -3.96 4.61
C GLU A 202 1.16 -4.38 5.99
N GLY A 203 0.87 -5.68 6.18
CA GLY A 203 0.38 -6.27 7.42
C GLY A 203 -1.14 -6.39 7.51
N GLN A 204 -1.92 -5.87 6.56
CA GLN A 204 -3.39 -6.02 6.62
C GLN A 204 -3.85 -7.37 6.07
N GLY A 205 -4.92 -7.93 6.63
CA GLY A 205 -5.43 -9.25 6.23
C GLY A 205 -4.62 -10.44 6.78
N ILE A 206 -3.54 -10.16 7.52
CA ILE A 206 -2.80 -11.13 8.33
C ILE A 206 -3.40 -11.14 9.73
N SER A 207 -3.56 -12.32 10.31
CA SER A 207 -4.32 -12.56 11.56
C SER A 207 -3.81 -11.73 12.75
N CYS A 208 -2.49 -11.70 12.97
CA CYS A 208 -1.82 -10.82 13.95
C CYS A 208 -1.13 -9.62 13.30
N GLY A 209 -1.53 -9.32 12.07
CA GLY A 209 -0.93 -8.30 11.23
C GLY A 209 -1.31 -6.88 11.63
N MET A 210 -0.37 -5.96 11.47
CA MET A 210 -0.59 -4.54 11.71
C MET A 210 0.34 -3.70 10.84
N ILE A 211 -0.03 -2.42 10.62
CA ILE A 211 0.88 -1.46 10.01
C ILE A 211 2.08 -1.22 10.94
N ALA A 212 3.19 -0.73 10.41
CA ALA A 212 4.35 -0.41 11.21
C ALA A 212 3.99 0.65 12.28
N SER A 213 4.07 0.25 13.55
CA SER A 213 3.91 1.11 14.72
C SER A 213 4.79 0.61 15.87
N PRO A 214 4.95 1.37 16.96
CA PRO A 214 5.64 0.89 18.16
C PRO A 214 5.07 -0.45 18.64
N GLY A 215 5.95 -1.37 19.04
CA GLY A 215 5.61 -2.74 19.46
C GLY A 215 5.40 -3.73 18.31
N ALA A 216 5.39 -3.30 17.04
CA ALA A 216 5.24 -4.21 15.90
C ALA A 216 6.55 -4.96 15.60
N ILE A 217 6.44 -6.28 15.35
CA ILE A 217 7.57 -7.08 14.85
C ILE A 217 7.83 -6.66 13.38
N SER A 218 9.02 -6.11 13.14
CA SER A 218 9.45 -5.60 11.83
C SER A 218 10.33 -6.58 11.07
N ASP A 219 11.04 -7.45 11.78
CA ASP A 219 11.96 -8.42 11.23
C ASP A 219 12.20 -9.59 12.20
N VAL A 220 12.69 -10.72 11.68
CA VAL A 220 13.05 -11.91 12.47
C VAL A 220 14.37 -12.50 11.98
N ASN A 221 15.29 -12.80 12.89
CA ASN A 221 16.64 -13.26 12.56
C ASN A 221 16.95 -14.59 13.28
N LEU A 222 17.70 -15.48 12.61
CA LEU A 222 18.13 -16.74 13.21
C LEU A 222 19.26 -16.49 14.22
N GLU A 223 19.11 -17.02 15.43
CA GLU A 223 20.15 -17.13 16.45
C GLU A 223 20.26 -18.57 16.92
N LYS A 224 21.49 -19.07 17.04
CA LYS A 224 21.73 -20.41 17.61
C LYS A 224 21.98 -20.31 19.10
N LYS A 225 21.23 -21.07 19.89
CA LYS A 225 21.45 -21.20 21.33
C LYS A 225 21.89 -22.60 21.69
N ARG A 226 22.96 -22.66 22.48
CA ARG A 226 23.46 -23.89 23.06
C ARG A 226 22.59 -24.28 24.23
N ILE A 227 21.96 -25.45 24.14
CA ILE A 227 21.08 -25.98 25.19
C ILE A 227 21.79 -27.08 25.97
N GLU A 228 22.67 -27.84 25.32
CA GLU A 228 23.51 -28.85 25.96
C GLU A 228 24.95 -28.84 25.40
N LYS A 229 25.82 -29.69 25.96
CA LYS A 229 27.26 -29.65 25.70
C LYS A 229 27.65 -29.80 24.22
N ASP A 230 26.80 -30.33 23.36
CA ASP A 230 27.06 -30.40 21.91
C ASP A 230 25.80 -30.19 21.05
N ILE A 231 24.76 -29.55 21.62
CA ILE A 231 23.47 -29.33 20.95
C ILE A 231 23.17 -27.84 20.89
N GLU A 232 23.15 -27.31 19.66
CA GLU A 232 22.63 -25.98 19.34
C GLU A 232 21.21 -26.13 18.79
N LYS A 233 20.31 -25.27 19.25
CA LYS A 233 18.95 -25.14 18.74
C LYS A 233 18.83 -23.82 17.99
N ASP A 234 18.15 -23.88 16.86
CA ASP A 234 17.76 -22.71 16.10
C ASP A 234 16.63 -21.99 16.84
N CYS A 235 16.88 -20.74 17.21
CA CYS A 235 15.94 -19.83 17.84
C CYS A 235 15.81 -18.57 16.99
N TRP A 236 14.70 -17.86 17.16
CA TRP A 236 14.36 -16.70 16.35
C TRP A 236 14.39 -15.44 17.22
N ARG A 237 15.29 -14.52 16.88
CA ARG A 237 15.33 -13.19 17.46
C ARG A 237 14.36 -12.29 16.73
N LEU A 238 13.36 -11.80 17.46
CA LEU A 238 12.45 -10.80 16.93
C LEU A 238 13.14 -9.43 16.91
N THR A 239 12.80 -8.60 15.94
CA THR A 239 13.12 -7.17 15.91
C THR A 239 11.82 -6.39 16.04
N VAL A 240 11.69 -5.60 17.10
CA VAL A 240 10.44 -4.91 17.48
C VAL A 240 10.67 -3.41 17.40
N LEU A 241 9.73 -2.68 16.80
CA LEU A 241 9.84 -1.23 16.65
C LEU A 241 9.60 -0.50 17.98
N ASP A 242 10.41 0.51 18.27
CA ASP A 242 10.21 1.42 19.40
C ASP A 242 9.37 2.66 19.05
N GLU A 243 9.18 3.55 20.02
CA GLU A 243 8.45 4.83 19.87
C GLU A 243 9.04 5.77 18.79
N LYS A 244 10.29 5.52 18.36
CA LYS A 244 10.97 6.28 17.30
C LYS A 244 10.99 5.53 15.96
N MET A 245 10.25 4.43 15.87
CA MET A 245 10.22 3.52 14.73
C MET A 245 11.59 2.90 14.42
N GLU A 246 12.42 2.71 15.44
CA GLU A 246 13.73 2.04 15.33
C GLU A 246 13.59 0.58 15.78
N GLY A 247 14.21 -0.34 15.03
CA GLY A 247 14.21 -1.76 15.37
C GLY A 247 15.09 -2.03 16.59
N ARG A 248 14.48 -2.57 17.66
CA ARG A 248 15.15 -2.99 18.90
C ARG A 248 15.11 -4.51 19.05
N PRO A 249 16.08 -5.12 19.76
CA PRO A 249 16.05 -6.54 20.07
C PRO A 249 14.77 -6.92 20.82
N GLY A 250 13.92 -7.71 20.17
CA GLY A 250 12.77 -8.37 20.77
C GLY A 250 13.15 -9.67 21.45
N ALA A 251 12.12 -10.42 21.85
CA ALA A 251 12.31 -11.73 22.48
C ALA A 251 13.09 -12.70 21.57
N LEU A 252 13.85 -13.59 22.21
CA LEU A 252 14.37 -14.78 21.54
C LEU A 252 13.39 -15.91 21.80
N ILE A 253 12.88 -16.51 20.74
CA ILE A 253 11.82 -17.51 20.84
C ILE A 253 12.17 -18.78 20.09
N ASP A 254 11.59 -19.91 20.51
CA ASP A 254 11.43 -21.08 19.65
C ASP A 254 10.13 -20.91 18.85
N PRO A 255 10.19 -20.82 17.51
CA PRO A 255 9.01 -20.53 16.69
C PRO A 255 8.01 -21.69 16.62
N VAL A 256 8.39 -22.91 16.98
CA VAL A 256 7.50 -24.08 16.97
C VAL A 256 6.74 -24.19 18.29
N THR A 257 7.45 -24.05 19.42
CA THR A 257 6.85 -24.20 20.75
C THR A 257 6.31 -22.88 21.34
N GLY A 258 6.80 -21.74 20.84
CA GLY A 258 6.53 -20.42 21.41
C GLY A 258 7.31 -20.10 22.69
N GLU A 259 8.22 -20.99 23.11
CA GLU A 259 9.01 -20.79 24.33
C GLU A 259 9.90 -19.54 24.18
N THR A 260 9.80 -18.61 25.13
CA THR A 260 10.70 -17.46 25.21
C THR A 260 11.98 -17.86 25.92
N VAL A 261 13.07 -17.93 25.16
CA VAL A 261 14.42 -18.25 25.65
C VAL A 261 15.05 -17.04 26.32
N GLU A 262 14.86 -15.85 25.76
CA GLU A 262 15.36 -14.58 26.30
C GLU A 262 14.32 -13.48 26.11
N ARG A 263 14.14 -12.62 27.11
CA ARG A 263 13.28 -11.45 26.97
C ARG A 263 13.92 -10.39 26.07
N GLY A 264 13.09 -9.70 25.30
CA GLY A 264 13.48 -8.53 24.52
C GLY A 264 13.49 -7.24 25.34
N GLU A 265 13.98 -6.16 24.73
CA GLU A 265 13.86 -4.80 25.25
C GLU A 265 12.41 -4.29 25.22
N ILE A 266 11.65 -4.73 24.21
CA ILE A 266 10.29 -4.29 23.92
C ILE A 266 9.39 -5.51 23.77
N GLU A 267 8.18 -5.41 24.31
CA GLU A 267 7.14 -6.41 24.16
C GLU A 267 6.44 -6.25 22.80
N ALA A 268 6.35 -7.34 22.05
CA ALA A 268 5.68 -7.35 20.77
C ALA A 268 4.15 -7.37 20.95
N VAL A 269 3.43 -6.61 20.11
CA VAL A 269 1.96 -6.53 20.11
C VAL A 269 1.30 -6.99 18.79
N GLY A 270 2.10 -7.19 17.74
CA GLY A 270 1.66 -7.66 16.44
C GLY A 270 2.84 -7.74 15.47
N ILE A 271 2.56 -8.01 14.19
CA ILE A 271 3.60 -8.17 13.16
C ILE A 271 3.29 -7.35 11.91
N THR A 272 4.33 -6.72 11.36
CA THR A 272 4.25 -5.99 10.09
C THR A 272 4.35 -6.91 8.88
N GLY A 273 3.94 -6.44 7.71
CA GLY A 273 4.15 -7.20 6.46
C GLY A 273 5.62 -7.53 6.17
N THR A 274 6.58 -6.67 6.54
CA THR A 274 8.02 -6.98 6.42
C THR A 274 8.45 -8.06 7.41
N GLY A 275 7.87 -8.06 8.61
CA GLY A 275 8.05 -9.14 9.59
C GLY A 275 7.53 -10.48 9.05
N VAL A 276 6.37 -10.49 8.38
CA VAL A 276 5.83 -11.69 7.72
C VAL A 276 6.78 -12.19 6.63
N ILE A 277 7.31 -11.29 5.78
CA ILE A 277 8.34 -11.65 4.79
C ILE A 277 9.55 -12.30 5.46
N ALA A 278 9.99 -11.77 6.60
CA ALA A 278 11.11 -12.33 7.35
C ALA A 278 10.81 -13.73 7.89
N VAL A 279 9.62 -13.93 8.47
CA VAL A 279 9.15 -15.24 8.95
C VAL A 279 9.12 -16.26 7.82
N ILE A 280 8.56 -15.92 6.66
CA ILE A 280 8.51 -16.79 5.48
C ILE A 280 9.92 -17.16 5.03
N ALA A 281 10.80 -16.16 4.88
CA ALA A 281 12.18 -16.39 4.44
C ALA A 281 12.92 -17.32 5.40
N LEU A 282 12.80 -17.09 6.70
CA LEU A 282 13.49 -17.86 7.72
C LEU A 282 12.92 -19.28 7.85
N ALA A 283 11.59 -19.45 7.78
CA ALA A 283 10.96 -20.76 7.77
C ALA A 283 11.42 -21.63 6.59
N MET A 284 11.58 -21.02 5.41
CA MET A 284 12.14 -21.71 4.23
C MET A 284 13.63 -22.01 4.38
N GLU A 285 14.39 -21.12 5.03
CA GLU A 285 15.84 -21.28 5.23
C GLU A 285 16.16 -22.39 6.25
N THR A 286 15.42 -22.45 7.35
CA THR A 286 15.62 -23.44 8.42
C THR A 286 14.95 -24.78 8.14
N GLY A 287 14.18 -24.89 7.06
CA GLY A 287 13.43 -26.10 6.70
C GLY A 287 12.16 -26.32 7.53
N LEU A 288 11.73 -25.34 8.34
CA LEU A 288 10.41 -25.37 8.99
C LEU A 288 9.27 -25.34 7.97
N MET A 289 9.52 -24.77 6.78
CA MET A 289 8.60 -24.79 5.65
C MET A 289 9.34 -25.23 4.38
N GLU A 290 9.19 -26.51 4.01
CA GLU A 290 9.73 -27.00 2.73
C GLU A 290 8.89 -26.54 1.52
N GLN A 291 7.57 -26.46 1.69
CA GLN A 291 6.63 -26.08 0.65
C GLN A 291 5.52 -25.19 1.23
N PRO A 292 5.33 -23.97 0.71
CA PRO A 292 4.23 -23.11 1.12
C PRO A 292 2.86 -23.75 0.84
N PRO A 293 1.83 -23.42 1.63
CA PRO A 293 1.88 -22.59 2.83
C PRO A 293 2.15 -23.38 4.13
N LYS A 294 2.56 -24.65 4.05
CA LYS A 294 2.50 -25.58 5.19
C LYS A 294 3.58 -25.32 6.24
N LEU A 295 3.15 -24.95 7.44
CA LEU A 295 3.98 -24.80 8.62
C LEU A 295 3.88 -26.02 9.56
N PRO A 296 4.83 -26.20 10.50
CA PRO A 296 4.70 -27.18 11.57
C PRO A 296 3.44 -26.90 12.39
N ASP A 297 2.64 -27.93 12.65
CA ASP A 297 1.35 -27.80 13.36
C ASP A 297 0.39 -26.72 12.80
N GLY A 298 0.58 -26.32 11.54
CA GLY A 298 -0.20 -25.28 10.85
C GLY A 298 0.08 -23.84 11.28
N ARG A 299 1.09 -23.61 12.14
CA ARG A 299 1.43 -22.27 12.64
C ARG A 299 2.85 -22.15 13.22
N LEU A 300 3.36 -20.92 13.26
CA LEU A 300 4.54 -20.53 14.04
C LEU A 300 4.14 -19.51 15.10
N ILE A 301 4.75 -19.60 16.28
CA ILE A 301 4.43 -18.78 17.46
C ILE A 301 5.57 -17.78 17.69
N LEU A 302 5.26 -16.49 17.65
CA LEU A 302 6.23 -15.40 17.80
C LEU A 302 6.19 -14.75 19.19
N GLY A 303 5.57 -15.43 20.16
CA GLY A 303 5.42 -14.98 21.54
C GLY A 303 4.12 -14.21 21.80
N ASN A 304 3.70 -14.18 23.07
CA ASN A 304 2.57 -13.37 23.57
C ASN A 304 1.26 -13.44 22.76
N GLY A 305 0.92 -14.62 22.23
CA GLY A 305 -0.31 -14.81 21.43
C GLY A 305 -0.22 -14.28 19.99
N ILE A 306 0.96 -13.86 19.54
CA ILE A 306 1.24 -13.54 18.15
C ILE A 306 1.63 -14.84 17.44
N GLU A 307 0.86 -15.21 16.43
CA GLU A 307 1.12 -16.38 15.59
C GLU A 307 0.98 -16.05 14.10
N ILE A 308 1.66 -16.85 13.28
CA ILE A 308 1.53 -16.86 11.83
C ILE A 308 1.04 -18.24 11.42
N THR A 309 -0.09 -18.30 10.73
CA THR A 309 -0.75 -19.54 10.32
C THR A 309 -0.51 -19.86 8.83
N ASP A 310 -0.83 -21.09 8.41
CA ASP A 310 -0.84 -21.46 6.98
C ASP A 310 -1.70 -20.48 6.14
N ALA A 311 -2.82 -19.98 6.69
CA ALA A 311 -3.67 -19.03 6.01
C ALA A 311 -2.98 -17.68 5.81
N ASP A 312 -2.21 -17.22 6.80
CA ASP A 312 -1.43 -15.99 6.71
C ASP A 312 -0.29 -16.12 5.68
N ILE A 313 0.38 -17.29 5.64
CA ILE A 313 1.40 -17.58 4.62
C ILE A 313 0.79 -17.56 3.22
N ALA A 314 -0.38 -18.19 3.04
CA ALA A 314 -1.09 -18.20 1.77
C ALA A 314 -1.50 -16.78 1.33
N GLU A 315 -1.98 -15.95 2.27
CA GLU A 315 -2.39 -14.57 1.98
C GLU A 315 -1.19 -13.69 1.60
N ALA A 316 -0.11 -13.71 2.38
CA ALA A 316 1.13 -13.02 2.04
C ALA A 316 1.72 -13.53 0.71
N GLY A 317 1.63 -14.84 0.48
CA GLY A 317 2.10 -15.49 -0.74
C GLY A 317 1.38 -15.03 -2.01
N LYS A 318 0.08 -14.68 -1.95
CA LYS A 318 -0.63 -14.07 -3.08
C LYS A 318 0.02 -12.75 -3.49
N ALA A 319 0.34 -11.90 -2.52
CA ALA A 319 0.99 -10.61 -2.75
C ALA A 319 2.41 -10.77 -3.31
N ILE A 320 3.22 -11.65 -2.69
CA ILE A 320 4.58 -11.97 -3.15
C ILE A 320 4.55 -12.52 -4.58
N GLY A 321 3.62 -13.43 -4.84
CA GLY A 321 3.40 -14.03 -6.15
C GLY A 321 2.97 -13.01 -7.21
N ALA A 322 2.07 -12.08 -6.88
CA ALA A 322 1.64 -11.04 -7.80
C ALA A 322 2.81 -10.14 -8.23
N ILE A 323 3.64 -9.72 -7.27
CA ILE A 323 4.84 -8.90 -7.52
C ILE A 323 5.82 -9.66 -8.41
N ARG A 324 6.15 -10.91 -8.04
CA ARG A 324 7.08 -11.73 -8.82
C ARG A 324 6.58 -11.97 -10.23
N ALA A 325 5.29 -12.29 -10.40
CA ALA A 325 4.68 -12.50 -11.71
C ALA A 325 4.76 -11.25 -12.58
N ALA A 326 4.51 -10.08 -12.01
CA ALA A 326 4.55 -8.81 -12.71
C ALA A 326 5.98 -8.44 -13.16
N GLN A 327 6.96 -8.58 -12.26
CA GLN A 327 8.38 -8.33 -12.58
C GLN A 327 8.88 -9.26 -13.69
N LEU A 328 8.55 -10.56 -13.62
CA LEU A 328 8.90 -11.53 -14.67
C LEU A 328 8.19 -11.21 -16.00
N THR A 329 6.93 -10.80 -15.93
CA THR A 329 6.18 -10.40 -17.12
C THR A 329 6.83 -9.20 -17.79
N LEU A 330 7.22 -8.16 -17.03
CA LEU A 330 7.91 -6.99 -17.58
C LEU A 330 9.21 -7.35 -18.31
N LEU A 331 10.01 -8.27 -17.75
CA LEU A 331 11.24 -8.77 -18.40
C LEU A 331 10.93 -9.46 -19.74
N LEU A 332 9.90 -10.31 -19.76
CA LEU A 332 9.48 -11.01 -20.98
C LEU A 332 8.92 -10.07 -22.05
N GLU A 333 8.10 -9.10 -21.67
CA GLU A 333 7.53 -8.09 -22.59
C GLU A 333 8.60 -7.11 -23.10
N ALA A 334 9.65 -6.88 -22.31
CA ALA A 334 10.83 -6.13 -22.74
C ALA A 334 11.72 -6.94 -23.71
N GLY A 335 11.51 -8.26 -23.82
CA GLY A 335 12.34 -9.16 -24.63
C GLY A 335 13.74 -9.38 -24.07
N VAL A 336 13.91 -9.20 -22.75
CA VAL A 336 15.22 -9.26 -22.09
C VAL A 336 15.39 -10.58 -21.34
N PRO A 337 16.52 -11.29 -21.52
CA PRO A 337 16.87 -12.45 -20.69
C PRO A 337 16.93 -12.08 -19.21
N PHE A 338 16.43 -12.95 -18.33
CA PHE A 338 16.37 -12.68 -16.90
C PHE A 338 17.76 -12.38 -16.30
N GLU A 339 18.81 -13.04 -16.80
CA GLU A 339 20.21 -12.88 -16.39
C GLU A 339 20.81 -11.50 -16.71
N GLU A 340 20.18 -10.74 -17.62
CA GLU A 340 20.63 -9.38 -17.96
C GLU A 340 20.12 -8.33 -16.97
N LEU A 341 19.22 -8.68 -16.05
CA LEU A 341 18.74 -7.77 -15.01
C LEU A 341 19.89 -7.34 -14.08
N GLU A 342 20.31 -6.09 -14.20
CA GLU A 342 21.43 -5.56 -13.43
C GLU A 342 20.94 -4.95 -12.11
N ASN A 343 20.00 -4.02 -12.18
CA ASN A 343 19.57 -3.21 -11.05
C ASN A 343 18.09 -3.44 -10.72
N VAL A 344 17.79 -3.55 -9.43
CA VAL A 344 16.43 -3.48 -8.90
C VAL A 344 16.34 -2.37 -7.87
N TYR A 345 15.34 -1.51 -8.02
CA TYR A 345 15.06 -0.37 -7.16
C TYR A 345 13.79 -0.67 -6.38
N MET A 346 13.87 -0.62 -5.05
CA MET A 346 12.75 -0.90 -4.15
C MET A 346 12.36 0.41 -3.47
N SER A 347 11.13 0.87 -3.66
CA SER A 347 10.57 2.07 -3.02
C SER A 347 9.30 1.74 -2.24
N GLY A 348 8.76 2.77 -1.57
CA GLY A 348 7.59 2.64 -0.70
C GLY A 348 7.96 2.12 0.69
N ALA A 349 7.01 2.20 1.63
CA ALA A 349 7.26 1.87 3.03
C ALA A 349 7.81 0.44 3.19
N SER A 350 7.15 -0.57 2.60
CA SER A 350 7.62 -1.95 2.69
C SER A 350 8.95 -2.14 1.95
N GLY A 351 9.14 -1.50 0.80
CA GLY A 351 10.40 -1.57 0.05
C GLY A 351 11.59 -0.96 0.79
N THR A 352 11.34 0.04 1.65
CA THR A 352 12.37 0.69 2.48
C THR A 352 12.79 -0.16 3.68
N TYR A 353 11.82 -0.79 4.35
CA TYR A 353 12.06 -1.48 5.62
C TYR A 353 12.35 -2.97 5.47
N VAL A 354 11.88 -3.63 4.41
CA VAL A 354 12.10 -5.06 4.21
C VAL A 354 13.60 -5.38 4.15
N ASP A 355 14.00 -6.50 4.75
CA ASP A 355 15.33 -7.05 4.51
C ASP A 355 15.41 -7.52 3.05
N CYS A 356 16.29 -6.88 2.27
CA CYS A 356 16.43 -7.16 0.85
C CYS A 356 16.86 -8.61 0.56
N ARG A 357 17.68 -9.24 1.42
CA ARG A 357 18.08 -10.65 1.26
C ARG A 357 16.87 -11.56 1.44
N LYS A 358 16.03 -11.29 2.45
CA LYS A 358 14.81 -12.05 2.73
C LYS A 358 13.79 -11.88 1.60
N ALA A 359 13.58 -10.64 1.12
CA ALA A 359 12.73 -10.35 -0.04
C ALA A 359 13.19 -11.10 -1.30
N ARG A 360 14.50 -11.15 -1.56
CA ARG A 360 15.07 -11.94 -2.66
C ARG A 360 14.84 -13.43 -2.49
N LYS A 361 15.06 -13.96 -1.28
CA LYS A 361 14.89 -15.38 -0.96
C LYS A 361 13.48 -15.90 -1.28
N ILE A 362 12.46 -15.10 -0.98
CA ILE A 362 11.05 -15.45 -1.23
C ILE A 362 10.59 -15.08 -2.64
N GLY A 363 11.36 -14.26 -3.36
CA GLY A 363 11.10 -13.86 -4.74
C GLY A 363 10.20 -12.63 -4.91
N SER A 364 9.90 -11.87 -3.84
CA SER A 364 9.27 -10.55 -3.99
C SER A 364 10.24 -9.52 -4.58
N CYS A 365 11.54 -9.78 -4.50
CA CYS A 365 12.59 -9.07 -5.20
C CYS A 365 13.38 -10.07 -6.08
N PRO A 366 13.72 -9.76 -7.34
CA PRO A 366 14.46 -10.68 -8.19
C PRO A 366 15.83 -11.06 -7.60
N ASP A 367 16.00 -12.33 -7.24
CA ASP A 367 17.23 -12.86 -6.64
C ASP A 367 18.36 -13.09 -7.66
N PHE A 368 18.06 -12.95 -8.95
CA PHE A 368 19.01 -12.99 -10.06
C PHE A 368 19.53 -11.61 -10.47
N SER A 369 19.09 -10.53 -9.83
CA SER A 369 19.64 -9.18 -10.05
C SER A 369 21.02 -8.99 -9.41
N LYS A 370 21.91 -8.22 -10.03
CA LYS A 370 23.27 -8.00 -9.47
C LYS A 370 23.32 -6.93 -8.39
N LYS A 371 22.41 -5.95 -8.44
CA LYS A 371 22.34 -4.85 -7.49
C LYS A 371 20.90 -4.57 -7.09
N ALA A 372 20.66 -4.44 -5.79
CA ALA A 372 19.40 -3.98 -5.23
C ALA A 372 19.62 -2.69 -4.43
N VAL A 373 18.77 -1.68 -4.66
CA VAL A 373 18.85 -0.38 -3.99
C VAL A 373 17.51 -0.02 -3.38
N GLN A 374 17.50 0.26 -2.09
CA GLN A 374 16.30 0.65 -1.35
C GLN A 374 16.23 2.17 -1.21
N PHE A 375 15.10 2.72 -1.61
CA PHE A 375 14.71 4.12 -1.50
C PHE A 375 13.50 4.25 -0.58
N GLY A 376 13.30 5.44 -0.03
CA GLY A 376 12.18 5.78 0.84
C GLY A 376 10.87 5.96 0.07
N ASN A 377 9.99 6.77 0.63
CA ASN A 377 8.81 7.27 -0.05
C ASN A 377 9.22 8.26 -1.17
N THR A 378 9.18 7.79 -2.41
CA THR A 378 9.52 8.59 -3.58
C THR A 378 8.42 9.60 -3.91
N SER A 379 7.14 9.28 -3.64
CA SER A 379 5.99 10.17 -3.87
C SER A 379 6.12 11.49 -3.09
N ILE A 380 6.43 11.43 -1.79
CA ILE A 380 6.64 12.64 -0.98
C ILE A 380 7.94 13.38 -1.36
N ALA A 381 8.97 12.64 -1.78
CA ALA A 381 10.21 13.24 -2.28
C ALA A 381 9.93 14.07 -3.54
N LEU A 382 9.22 13.53 -4.54
CA LEU A 382 8.82 14.27 -5.73
C LEU A 382 7.94 15.48 -5.38
N ALA A 383 6.96 15.30 -4.48
CA ALA A 383 6.10 16.40 -4.05
C ALA A 383 6.92 17.55 -3.43
N ARG A 384 7.93 17.22 -2.61
CA ARG A 384 8.87 18.20 -2.02
C ARG A 384 9.74 18.85 -3.08
N GLU A 385 10.25 18.11 -4.04
CA GLU A 385 11.10 18.64 -5.11
C GLU A 385 10.33 19.64 -5.99
N LEU A 386 9.11 19.29 -6.40
CA LEU A 386 8.22 20.17 -7.16
C LEU A 386 7.81 21.41 -6.37
N LEU A 387 7.68 21.28 -5.05
CA LEU A 387 7.35 22.40 -4.16
C LEU A 387 8.48 23.43 -4.10
N LEU A 388 9.72 22.94 -4.05
CA LEU A 388 10.95 23.74 -3.96
C LEU A 388 11.40 24.29 -5.31
N ASP A 389 11.08 23.60 -6.41
CA ASP A 389 11.41 23.98 -7.79
C ASP A 389 10.29 23.62 -8.77
N GLU A 390 9.43 24.60 -9.05
CA GLU A 390 8.30 24.45 -9.99
C GLU A 390 8.73 24.14 -11.42
N SER A 391 9.96 24.51 -11.81
CA SER A 391 10.44 24.28 -13.19
C SER A 391 10.54 22.79 -13.51
N ARG A 392 10.73 21.96 -12.49
CA ARG A 392 10.79 20.50 -12.60
C ARG A 392 9.47 19.86 -13.00
N LEU A 393 8.34 20.54 -12.80
CA LEU A 393 7.04 20.04 -13.26
C LEU A 393 7.05 19.79 -14.78
N GLY A 394 7.77 20.63 -15.54
CA GLY A 394 7.94 20.45 -16.98
C GLY A 394 8.65 19.14 -17.34
N GLU A 395 9.64 18.71 -16.54
CA GLU A 395 10.35 17.45 -16.72
C GLU A 395 9.45 16.25 -16.43
N VAL A 396 8.65 16.32 -15.36
CA VAL A 396 7.66 15.28 -15.03
C VAL A 396 6.63 15.13 -16.16
N ILE A 397 6.13 16.24 -16.69
CA ILE A 397 5.20 16.25 -17.83
C ILE A 397 5.85 15.65 -19.08
N ALA A 398 7.11 15.99 -19.36
CA ALA A 398 7.84 15.45 -20.50
C ALA A 398 8.04 13.94 -20.39
N LEU A 399 8.44 13.45 -19.21
CA LEU A 399 8.60 12.03 -18.94
C LEU A 399 7.29 11.27 -19.10
N ALA A 400 6.19 11.78 -18.53
CA ALA A 400 4.88 11.16 -18.62
C ALA A 400 4.42 10.98 -20.08
N ARG A 401 4.73 11.95 -20.95
CA ARG A 401 4.41 11.86 -22.39
C ARG A 401 5.20 10.77 -23.11
N THR A 402 6.48 10.58 -22.76
CA THR A 402 7.34 9.56 -23.37
C THR A 402 6.90 8.14 -23.00
N ILE A 403 6.49 7.92 -21.74
CA ILE A 403 6.16 6.59 -21.21
C ILE A 403 4.79 6.08 -21.69
N LYS A 404 3.84 6.99 -21.98
CA LYS A 404 2.44 6.64 -22.31
C LYS A 404 2.26 5.59 -23.40
N ALA A 405 3.24 5.41 -24.28
CA ALA A 405 3.20 4.43 -25.37
C ALA A 405 3.45 2.97 -24.91
N ASP A 406 4.11 2.74 -23.78
CA ASP A 406 4.64 1.43 -23.37
C ASP A 406 4.06 0.97 -22.01
N HIS A 407 2.78 1.22 -21.74
CA HIS A 407 2.11 0.70 -20.53
C HIS A 407 1.52 -0.70 -20.74
N LEU A 408 1.84 -1.63 -19.84
CA LEU A 408 1.35 -3.01 -19.85
C LEU A 408 0.20 -3.21 -18.84
N MET A 409 -1.00 -3.45 -19.37
CA MET A 409 -2.17 -3.80 -18.55
C MET A 409 -2.13 -5.27 -18.11
N MET A 410 -1.71 -5.52 -16.87
CA MET A 410 -1.53 -6.87 -16.31
C MET A 410 -2.80 -7.72 -16.39
N ALA A 411 -3.98 -7.13 -16.16
CA ALA A 411 -5.27 -7.82 -16.24
C ALA A 411 -5.56 -8.45 -17.63
N THR A 412 -4.96 -7.91 -18.68
CA THR A 412 -5.12 -8.40 -20.06
C THR A 412 -3.94 -9.21 -20.57
N SER A 413 -2.81 -9.20 -19.85
CA SER A 413 -1.60 -9.95 -20.23
C SER A 413 -1.78 -11.45 -19.97
N GLU A 414 -1.71 -12.24 -21.03
CA GLU A 414 -1.72 -13.70 -20.93
C GLU A 414 -0.42 -14.22 -20.26
N THR A 415 0.70 -13.52 -20.49
CA THR A 415 1.98 -13.78 -19.84
C THR A 415 1.83 -13.67 -18.31
N PHE A 416 1.26 -12.57 -17.83
CA PHE A 416 1.00 -12.35 -16.41
C PHE A 416 0.08 -13.42 -15.83
N LYS A 417 -1.05 -13.71 -16.48
CA LYS A 417 -2.00 -14.74 -16.02
C LYS A 417 -1.35 -16.10 -15.86
N ASN A 418 -0.54 -16.52 -16.83
CA ASN A 418 0.16 -17.81 -16.80
C ASN A 418 1.15 -17.88 -15.63
N ILE A 419 1.96 -16.82 -15.44
CA ILE A 419 2.95 -16.79 -14.36
C ILE A 419 2.24 -16.69 -13.01
N TYR A 420 1.28 -15.79 -12.86
CA TYR A 420 0.54 -15.62 -11.60
C TYR A 420 -0.26 -16.86 -11.21
N THR A 421 -0.77 -17.65 -12.16
CA THR A 421 -1.39 -18.96 -11.85
C THR A 421 -0.37 -19.93 -11.24
N CYS A 422 0.86 -19.94 -11.74
CA CYS A 422 1.95 -20.74 -11.15
C CYS A 422 2.33 -20.23 -9.77
N GLU A 423 2.40 -18.91 -9.58
CA GLU A 423 2.64 -18.27 -8.29
C GLU A 423 1.58 -18.62 -7.27
N LEU A 424 0.30 -18.45 -7.61
CA LEU A 424 -0.82 -18.76 -6.74
C LEU A 424 -0.77 -20.23 -6.31
N SER A 425 -0.57 -21.14 -7.27
CA SER A 425 -0.45 -22.57 -6.97
C SER A 425 0.76 -22.90 -6.09
N TYR A 426 1.87 -22.18 -6.24
CA TYR A 426 3.07 -22.34 -5.42
C TYR A 426 2.82 -21.89 -3.98
N TRP A 427 2.16 -20.75 -3.81
CA TRP A 427 1.95 -20.12 -2.50
C TRP A 427 0.76 -20.70 -1.73
N THR A 428 -0.32 -21.12 -2.40
CA THR A 428 -1.57 -21.53 -1.73
C THR A 428 -1.86 -23.01 -1.81
N GLU A 429 -1.35 -23.72 -2.83
CA GLU A 429 -1.72 -25.12 -3.11
C GLU A 429 -0.56 -26.13 -2.93
N GLY A 430 0.63 -25.69 -2.52
CA GLY A 430 1.79 -26.58 -2.35
C GLY A 430 2.41 -27.08 -3.66
N MET A 431 2.32 -26.32 -4.75
CA MET A 431 3.02 -26.65 -5.99
C MET A 431 4.54 -26.69 -5.75
N SER A 432 5.20 -27.80 -6.06
CA SER A 432 6.66 -27.87 -5.99
C SER A 432 7.34 -26.99 -7.06
N LEU A 433 8.56 -26.49 -6.77
CA LEU A 433 9.39 -25.77 -7.75
C LEU A 433 9.70 -26.60 -9.01
N LYS A 434 9.74 -27.93 -8.90
CA LYS A 434 9.90 -28.83 -10.06
C LYS A 434 8.70 -28.73 -11.02
N LEU A 435 7.50 -28.68 -10.46
CA LEU A 435 6.28 -28.53 -11.25
C LEU A 435 6.16 -27.12 -11.82
N TYR A 436 6.48 -26.10 -11.02
CA TYR A 436 6.58 -24.70 -11.47
C TYR A 436 7.48 -24.57 -12.72
N LYS A 437 8.70 -25.10 -12.66
CA LYS A 437 9.65 -25.11 -13.80
C LYS A 437 9.12 -25.86 -15.02
N LYS A 438 8.32 -26.91 -14.82
CA LYS A 438 7.67 -27.65 -15.92
C LYS A 438 6.62 -26.80 -16.63
N PHE A 439 5.83 -26.02 -15.89
CA PHE A 439 4.86 -25.08 -16.47
C PHE A 439 5.55 -23.98 -17.27
N PHE A 440 6.61 -23.38 -16.74
CA PHE A 440 7.42 -22.39 -17.48
C PHE A 440 7.90 -22.94 -18.84
N LYS A 441 8.43 -24.17 -18.85
CA LYS A 441 8.82 -24.84 -20.10
C LYS A 441 7.64 -25.07 -21.05
N MET A 442 6.47 -25.44 -20.52
CA MET A 442 5.26 -25.67 -21.31
C MET A 442 4.74 -24.39 -21.94
N TYR A 443 4.78 -23.27 -21.22
CA TYR A 443 4.48 -21.93 -21.72
C TYR A 443 5.58 -21.36 -22.64
N LYS A 444 6.69 -22.08 -22.81
CA LYS A 444 7.86 -21.69 -23.61
C LYS A 444 8.56 -20.44 -23.09
N TYR A 445 8.48 -20.18 -21.78
CA TYR A 445 9.26 -19.13 -21.14
C TYR A 445 10.70 -19.60 -20.87
N PRO A 446 11.68 -18.68 -20.85
CA PRO A 446 13.04 -18.98 -20.39
C PRO A 446 13.03 -19.60 -18.98
N PRO A 447 13.99 -20.47 -18.67
CA PRO A 447 14.15 -20.96 -17.31
C PRO A 447 14.50 -19.80 -16.36
N LEU A 448 14.03 -19.85 -15.12
CA LEU A 448 14.46 -18.90 -14.10
C LEU A 448 15.95 -19.11 -13.79
N PRO A 449 16.76 -18.03 -13.67
CA PRO A 449 18.16 -18.14 -13.30
C PRO A 449 18.33 -18.66 -11.88
N GLY A 450 19.56 -19.04 -11.54
CA GLY A 450 19.95 -19.21 -10.14
C GLY A 450 20.14 -17.85 -9.44
N PRO A 451 20.04 -17.81 -8.10
CA PRO A 451 20.28 -16.59 -7.34
C PRO A 451 21.73 -16.11 -7.49
N VAL A 452 21.91 -14.80 -7.53
CA VAL A 452 23.23 -14.15 -7.44
C VAL A 452 23.62 -14.03 -5.96
N GLU A 453 24.59 -14.82 -5.50
CA GLU A 453 25.00 -14.90 -4.09
C GLU A 453 25.62 -13.58 -3.57
N ASN A 454 26.44 -12.92 -4.38
CA ASN A 454 27.19 -11.71 -4.00
C ASN A 454 26.58 -10.43 -4.60
N ALA A 455 25.26 -10.31 -4.57
CA ALA A 455 24.59 -9.11 -5.03
C ALA A 455 24.91 -7.91 -4.14
N VAL A 456 25.11 -6.75 -4.77
CA VAL A 456 25.32 -5.48 -4.06
C VAL A 456 23.98 -5.00 -3.52
N MET A 457 23.89 -4.79 -2.21
CA MET A 457 22.71 -4.20 -1.56
C MET A 457 23.08 -2.85 -1.00
N GLU A 458 22.33 -1.83 -1.42
CA GLU A 458 22.54 -0.44 -1.03
C GLU A 458 21.25 0.09 -0.41
N LYS A 459 21.31 0.50 0.86
CA LYS A 459 20.19 1.15 1.53
C LYS A 459 20.44 2.66 1.54
N ARG A 460 19.79 3.38 0.62
CA ARG A 460 19.93 4.85 0.51
C ARG A 460 18.99 5.59 1.44
N ALA A 461 17.87 4.97 1.78
CA ALA A 461 16.94 5.47 2.78
C ALA A 461 16.93 4.57 4.01
N SER A 462 17.19 5.14 5.18
CA SER A 462 17.08 4.40 6.45
C SER A 462 15.62 4.27 6.95
N LYS A 463 14.76 5.23 6.56
CA LYS A 463 13.35 5.34 6.92
C LYS A 463 12.52 5.71 5.70
N ASP A 464 11.22 5.40 5.73
CA ASP A 464 10.25 5.76 4.69
C ASP A 464 10.23 7.28 4.43
N ILE A 465 10.38 8.06 5.50
CA ILE A 465 10.60 9.51 5.44
C ILE A 465 11.93 9.81 6.14
N GLU A 466 12.98 10.11 5.38
CA GLU A 466 14.32 10.36 5.95
C GLU A 466 14.40 11.68 6.73
N GLU A 467 13.83 12.74 6.17
CA GLU A 467 13.82 14.07 6.80
C GLU A 467 12.50 14.30 7.50
N THR A 468 12.41 13.95 8.79
CA THR A 468 11.17 14.17 9.56
C THR A 468 11.08 15.58 10.17
N GLY A 469 12.17 16.36 10.09
CA GLY A 469 12.39 17.56 10.90
C GLY A 469 13.05 17.24 12.25
N ASN A 470 13.36 18.27 13.05
CA ASN A 470 13.97 18.09 14.39
C ASN A 470 12.97 17.64 15.47
N VAL A 471 11.79 17.15 15.08
CA VAL A 471 10.64 16.88 15.93
C VAL A 471 10.08 15.50 15.58
N PRO A 472 9.49 14.74 16.52
CA PRO A 472 8.84 13.47 16.21
C PRO A 472 7.75 13.62 15.12
N VAL A 473 7.48 12.53 14.42
CA VAL A 473 6.39 12.46 13.44
C VAL A 473 5.06 12.52 14.17
N GLU A 474 4.17 13.41 13.73
CA GLU A 474 2.81 13.51 14.26
C GLU A 474 1.91 12.44 13.62
N ILE A 475 1.16 11.71 14.44
CA ILE A 475 0.23 10.67 13.97
C ILE A 475 -1.20 11.19 14.09
N VAL A 476 -1.94 11.20 12.99
CA VAL A 476 -3.37 11.50 12.95
C VAL A 476 -4.16 10.19 12.95
N GLU A 477 -4.73 9.84 14.10
CA GLU A 477 -5.42 8.55 14.30
C GLU A 477 -6.86 8.53 13.78
N ASP A 478 -7.57 9.67 13.84
CA ASP A 478 -8.99 9.78 13.46
C ASP A 478 -9.17 10.60 12.18
N VAL A 479 -9.13 9.92 11.05
CA VAL A 479 -9.16 10.51 9.70
C VAL A 479 -10.41 10.16 8.91
N GLY A 480 -11.13 9.11 9.30
CA GLY A 480 -12.40 8.73 8.71
C GLY A 480 -13.58 9.50 9.28
N ILE A 481 -14.78 9.02 8.91
CA ILE A 481 -16.05 9.48 9.44
C ILE A 481 -16.88 8.27 9.90
N THR A 482 -17.98 8.55 10.59
CA THR A 482 -18.99 7.54 10.87
C THR A 482 -20.12 7.68 9.87
N ILE A 483 -20.35 6.61 9.10
CA ILE A 483 -21.52 6.47 8.25
C ILE A 483 -22.58 5.61 8.94
N GLU A 484 -23.84 5.95 8.76
CA GLU A 484 -24.96 5.22 9.32
C GLU A 484 -25.89 4.75 8.20
N VAL A 485 -26.17 3.45 8.20
CA VAL A 485 -27.07 2.81 7.24
C VAL A 485 -28.31 2.35 7.99
N PRO A 486 -29.53 2.77 7.62
CA PRO A 486 -30.74 2.22 8.22
C PRO A 486 -30.83 0.73 7.92
N VAL A 487 -31.11 -0.07 8.95
CA VAL A 487 -31.22 -1.54 8.85
C VAL A 487 -32.64 -1.99 9.16
N GLU A 488 -33.55 -1.75 8.20
CA GLU A 488 -34.95 -2.12 8.34
C GLU A 488 -35.11 -3.63 8.56
N GLY A 489 -35.91 -3.99 9.57
CA GLY A 489 -36.14 -5.39 9.94
C GLY A 489 -35.02 -6.06 10.74
N CYS A 490 -33.96 -5.34 11.13
CA CYS A 490 -32.87 -5.88 11.95
C CYS A 490 -33.40 -6.63 13.19
N ILE A 491 -33.02 -7.90 13.32
CA ILE A 491 -33.39 -8.77 14.45
C ILE A 491 -32.39 -8.74 15.61
N GLN A 492 -31.43 -7.81 15.58
CA GLN A 492 -30.42 -7.59 16.64
C GLN A 492 -29.61 -8.84 17.04
N CYS A 493 -29.36 -9.75 16.10
CA CYS A 493 -28.56 -10.96 16.36
C CYS A 493 -27.05 -10.72 16.50
N SER A 494 -26.58 -9.47 16.35
CA SER A 494 -25.17 -9.03 16.44
C SER A 494 -24.13 -9.70 15.52
N ARG A 495 -24.50 -10.71 14.73
CA ARG A 495 -23.59 -11.42 13.82
C ARG A 495 -22.81 -10.51 12.88
N CYS A 496 -23.42 -9.43 12.39
CA CYS A 496 -22.73 -8.49 11.52
C CYS A 496 -21.60 -7.71 12.21
N ASN A 497 -21.69 -7.52 13.53
CA ASN A 497 -20.66 -6.92 14.35
C ASN A 497 -19.54 -7.95 14.62
N GLU A 498 -19.91 -9.16 15.02
CA GLU A 498 -18.99 -10.26 15.36
C GLU A 498 -18.14 -10.73 14.17
N GLU A 499 -18.74 -10.75 12.97
CA GLU A 499 -18.08 -11.18 11.74
C GLU A 499 -17.29 -10.06 11.05
N CYS A 500 -17.29 -8.85 11.63
CA CYS A 500 -16.48 -7.74 11.14
C CYS A 500 -15.03 -7.91 11.64
N PRO A 501 -14.06 -8.20 10.75
CA PRO A 501 -12.69 -8.51 11.18
C PRO A 501 -12.01 -7.32 11.87
N GLU A 502 -12.34 -6.10 11.46
CA GLU A 502 -11.75 -4.87 11.98
C GLU A 502 -12.60 -4.20 13.09
N ASN A 503 -13.71 -4.82 13.51
CA ASN A 503 -14.68 -4.21 14.43
C ASN A 503 -15.12 -2.79 13.98
N ALA A 504 -15.23 -2.60 12.66
CA ALA A 504 -15.56 -1.31 12.04
C ALA A 504 -17.05 -0.95 12.17
N LEU A 505 -17.91 -1.95 12.40
CA LEU A 505 -19.36 -1.81 12.34
C LEU A 505 -20.02 -2.23 13.65
N VAL A 506 -20.95 -1.40 14.11
CA VAL A 506 -21.84 -1.68 15.25
C VAL A 506 -23.28 -1.30 14.91
N THR A 507 -24.21 -2.20 15.21
CA THR A 507 -25.64 -1.89 15.14
C THR A 507 -26.10 -1.08 16.35
N ILE A 508 -26.74 0.06 16.10
CA ILE A 508 -27.26 0.99 17.12
C ILE A 508 -28.76 1.26 16.91
N GLU A 509 -29.45 1.67 17.96
CA GLU A 509 -30.84 2.09 17.92
C GLU A 509 -30.95 3.61 18.09
N LYS A 510 -31.72 4.28 17.23
CA LYS A 510 -32.05 5.71 17.32
C LYS A 510 -33.52 5.92 17.06
N ASN A 511 -34.23 6.52 18.01
CA ASN A 511 -35.66 6.86 17.90
C ASN A 511 -36.54 5.67 17.44
N GLY A 512 -36.27 4.46 17.94
CA GLY A 512 -37.00 3.24 17.58
C GLY A 512 -36.67 2.65 16.20
N SER A 513 -35.68 3.22 15.50
CA SER A 513 -35.13 2.67 14.25
C SER A 513 -33.71 2.17 14.46
N PHE A 514 -33.33 1.10 13.76
CA PHE A 514 -32.00 0.52 13.85
C PHE A 514 -31.11 1.00 12.71
N PHE A 515 -29.84 1.24 13.03
CA PHE A 515 -28.81 1.64 12.09
C PHE A 515 -27.58 0.75 12.25
N ALA A 516 -26.92 0.42 11.15
CA ALA A 516 -25.53 -0.02 11.17
C ALA A 516 -24.64 1.22 11.12
N SER A 517 -23.94 1.50 12.22
CA SER A 517 -22.95 2.56 12.35
C SER A 517 -21.58 2.01 12.02
N CYS A 518 -20.90 2.58 11.03
CA CYS A 518 -19.66 2.07 10.49
C CYS A 518 -18.61 3.18 10.42
N ARG A 519 -17.42 2.92 10.99
CA ARG A 519 -16.26 3.81 10.90
C ARG A 519 -15.56 3.57 9.57
N THR A 520 -15.47 4.59 8.72
CA THR A 520 -14.99 4.41 7.36
C THR A 520 -13.53 3.96 7.30
N GLN A 521 -12.67 4.54 8.14
CA GLN A 521 -11.24 4.21 8.18
C GLN A 521 -10.93 2.78 8.64
N ASP A 522 -11.86 2.14 9.37
CA ASP A 522 -11.67 0.77 9.87
C ASP A 522 -12.30 -0.27 8.93
N CYS A 523 -13.20 0.16 8.05
CA CYS A 523 -13.95 -0.74 7.19
C CYS A 523 -13.10 -1.22 6.00
N LEU A 524 -12.99 -2.53 5.81
CA LEU A 524 -12.29 -3.15 4.67
C LEU A 524 -13.01 -3.04 3.31
N GLY A 525 -14.00 -2.15 3.19
CA GLY A 525 -14.64 -1.82 1.92
C GLY A 525 -15.49 -2.93 1.27
N THR A 526 -15.73 -2.78 -0.04
CA THR A 526 -16.68 -3.57 -0.83
C THR A 526 -16.21 -5.01 -1.06
N SER A 527 -14.90 -5.24 -1.08
CA SER A 527 -14.32 -6.58 -1.19
C SER A 527 -14.62 -7.47 0.03
N CYS A 528 -14.73 -6.87 1.22
CA CYS A 528 -14.97 -7.63 2.45
C CYS A 528 -16.44 -8.08 2.58
N ARG A 529 -17.40 -7.14 2.70
CA ARG A 529 -18.87 -7.37 2.83
C ARG A 529 -19.31 -8.51 3.78
N ARG A 530 -18.48 -8.90 4.76
CA ARG A 530 -18.81 -9.98 5.71
C ARG A 530 -20.04 -9.64 6.55
N CYS A 531 -20.14 -8.40 7.02
CA CYS A 531 -21.31 -7.91 7.76
C CYS A 531 -22.63 -8.10 7.00
N VAL A 532 -22.63 -7.85 5.69
CA VAL A 532 -23.79 -8.04 4.80
C VAL A 532 -24.10 -9.53 4.62
N ARG A 533 -23.08 -10.36 4.34
CA ARG A 533 -23.23 -11.81 4.14
C ARG A 533 -23.66 -12.56 5.40
N ALA A 534 -23.18 -12.12 6.56
CA ALA A 534 -23.49 -12.70 7.87
C ALA A 534 -24.91 -12.36 8.33
N CYS A 535 -25.48 -11.26 7.83
CA CYS A 535 -26.83 -10.84 8.19
C CYS A 535 -27.87 -11.85 7.63
N PRO A 536 -28.61 -12.58 8.49
CA PRO A 536 -29.52 -13.64 8.04
C PRO A 536 -30.69 -13.13 7.19
N ILE A 537 -31.03 -11.84 7.34
CA ILE A 537 -32.12 -11.18 6.63
C ILE A 537 -31.64 -10.13 5.62
N LYS A 538 -30.31 -9.97 5.46
CA LYS A 538 -29.68 -8.99 4.56
C LYS A 538 -30.18 -7.54 4.75
N ALA A 539 -30.33 -7.10 6.00
CA ALA A 539 -30.85 -5.77 6.34
C ALA A 539 -29.88 -4.61 6.05
N ILE A 540 -28.59 -4.88 5.82
CA ILE A 540 -27.58 -3.83 5.58
C ILE A 540 -27.47 -3.57 4.08
N ASP A 541 -27.81 -2.35 3.65
CA ASP A 541 -27.61 -1.85 2.30
C ASP A 541 -26.84 -0.52 2.31
N PHE A 542 -25.54 -0.59 2.00
CA PHE A 542 -24.65 0.58 1.97
C PHE A 542 -25.01 1.60 0.88
N LYS A 543 -25.99 1.35 0.01
CA LYS A 543 -26.52 2.40 -0.87
C LYS A 543 -27.35 3.44 -0.12
N ASN A 544 -27.86 3.10 1.07
CA ASN A 544 -28.73 3.97 1.87
C ASN A 544 -27.96 4.71 2.98
N ILE A 545 -26.78 5.29 2.66
CA ILE A 545 -25.92 5.93 3.66
C ILE A 545 -26.42 7.33 4.08
N ALA A 546 -26.58 7.52 5.38
CA ALA A 546 -26.59 8.81 6.05
C ALA A 546 -25.20 9.11 6.66
N ILE A 547 -24.69 10.32 6.45
CA ILE A 547 -23.39 10.74 6.99
C ILE A 547 -23.63 11.48 8.30
N GLN A 548 -22.95 11.06 9.38
CA GLN A 548 -22.94 11.80 10.63
C GLN A 548 -21.61 12.56 10.75
N ASN A 549 -21.72 13.86 11.05
CA ASN A 549 -20.61 14.77 11.33
C ASN A 549 -19.58 14.95 10.21
N THR A 550 -19.82 15.95 9.36
CA THR A 550 -18.79 16.98 9.16
C THR A 550 -19.30 18.19 9.91
N SER A 551 -18.44 18.86 10.68
CA SER A 551 -18.73 20.22 11.15
C SER A 551 -18.80 21.15 9.92
N GLY A 552 -19.90 21.10 9.17
CA GLY A 552 -20.10 21.92 7.97
C GLY A 552 -21.16 21.45 6.96
N LEU A 553 -21.52 20.17 6.82
CA LEU A 553 -22.38 19.74 5.70
C LEU A 553 -23.75 19.23 6.16
N GLN A 554 -24.77 20.10 6.05
CA GLN A 554 -26.16 19.67 5.98
C GLN A 554 -26.42 19.04 4.59
N LYS A 555 -26.74 17.75 4.53
CA LYS A 555 -27.37 17.16 3.34
C LYS A 555 -28.79 17.71 3.20
N GLY A 556 -29.00 18.57 2.22
CA GLY A 556 -30.33 18.79 1.63
C GLY A 556 -30.77 17.51 0.93
N SER A 557 -31.99 17.07 1.22
CA SER A 557 -32.67 15.95 0.58
C SER A 557 -32.64 16.06 -0.95
N ILE A 558 -31.97 15.14 -1.64
CA ILE A 558 -32.21 14.89 -3.07
C ILE A 558 -32.88 13.52 -3.18
N THR A 559 -34.21 13.59 -3.21
CA THR A 559 -35.08 12.53 -3.71
C THR A 559 -34.95 12.41 -5.22
N GLY A 560 -34.83 11.17 -5.71
CA GLY A 560 -35.33 10.79 -7.03
C GLY A 560 -34.32 10.82 -8.17
N GLY A 561 -33.84 9.63 -8.56
CA GLY A 561 -33.13 9.42 -9.82
C GLY A 561 -33.00 7.93 -10.10
N VAL A 562 -33.96 7.40 -10.86
CA VAL A 562 -33.90 6.08 -11.48
C VAL A 562 -32.72 6.05 -12.45
N TYR A 563 -31.76 5.12 -12.28
CA TYR A 563 -31.21 4.17 -13.28
C TYR A 563 -29.91 3.52 -12.80
#